data_AF-A0A5C8LEJ2-F1
#
_entry.id   AF-A0A5C8LEJ2-F1
#
_cell.length_a   1.000
_cell.length_b   1.000
_cell.length_c   1.000
_cell.angle_alpha   90.00
_cell.angle_beta   90.00
_cell.angle_gamma   90.00
#
_symmetry.space_group_name_H-M   'P 1'
#
loop_
_entity.id
_entity.type
_entity.pdbx_description
1 polymer ?
#
loop_
_entity_poly.entity_id
_entity_poly.type
_entity_poly.pdbx_seq_one_letter_code
_entity_poly.pdbx_strand_id
1 'polypeptide(L)'
;MKKLQLINLIVIISFLFISCESLKTATFDQHSYQKATEIKVMSSQLMDQATYPYNDYEKEVTNLLSELDKIVEYEKNKPYNDISLEMWKILSDKERNLLAGFLKRWKEQNKMSEVFVEQAKSQVIEAIDLIINYEANKSKESKDQLMKLINSI
;
A
#
# COMPACT_ATOMS: atom_id res chain seq x y z
N MET A 1 -26.41 51.74 1.97
CA MET A 1 -24.94 51.60 1.75
C MET A 1 -24.27 50.75 2.84
N LYS A 2 -24.36 51.09 4.13
CA LYS A 2 -23.73 50.30 5.24
C LYS A 2 -24.15 48.83 5.31
N LYS A 3 -25.45 48.50 5.10
CA LYS A 3 -25.94 47.11 5.05
C LYS A 3 -25.33 46.29 3.90
N LEU A 4 -25.12 46.90 2.74
CA LEU A 4 -24.53 46.23 1.57
C LEU A 4 -23.02 45.98 1.77
N GLN A 5 -22.33 46.91 2.43
CA GLN A 5 -20.93 46.76 2.84
C GLN A 5 -20.76 45.65 3.91
N LEU A 6 -21.71 45.54 4.85
CA LEU A 6 -21.70 44.49 5.87
C LEU A 6 -21.95 43.10 5.26
N ILE A 7 -22.86 42.99 4.29
CA ILE A 7 -23.11 41.72 3.56
C ILE A 7 -21.88 41.32 2.75
N ASN A 8 -21.25 42.25 2.04
CA ASN A 8 -20.02 41.96 1.28
C ASN A 8 -18.87 41.52 2.20
N LEU A 9 -18.74 42.11 3.39
CA LEU A 9 -17.75 41.71 4.38
C LEU A 9 -18.01 40.29 4.91
N ILE A 10 -19.28 39.95 5.19
CA ILE A 10 -19.67 38.61 5.63
C ILE A 10 -19.38 37.57 4.54
N VAL A 11 -19.70 37.87 3.27
CA VAL A 11 -19.42 36.96 2.14
C VAL A 11 -17.91 36.72 1.99
N ILE A 12 -17.08 37.76 2.06
CA ILE A 12 -15.61 37.63 1.98
C ILE A 12 -15.06 36.80 3.14
N ILE A 13 -15.57 37.01 4.37
CA ILE A 13 -15.17 36.22 5.54
C ILE A 13 -15.60 34.76 5.39
N SER A 14 -16.77 34.47 4.84
CA SER A 14 -17.23 33.10 4.57
C SER A 14 -16.36 32.35 3.55
N PHE A 15 -15.77 33.03 2.56
CA PHE A 15 -14.85 32.39 1.60
C PHE A 15 -13.52 31.97 2.21
N LEU A 16 -13.06 32.60 3.30
CA LEU A 16 -11.80 32.23 3.96
C LEU A 16 -11.88 30.87 4.67
N PHE A 17 -13.08 30.45 5.13
CA PHE A 17 -13.26 29.19 5.87
C PHE A 17 -13.40 27.93 4.99
N ILE A 18 -13.59 28.07 3.67
CA ILE A 18 -13.77 26.93 2.75
C ILE A 18 -12.42 26.32 2.31
N SER A 19 -11.30 27.02 2.59
CA SER A 19 -9.98 26.69 2.03
C SER A 19 -9.19 25.56 2.73
N CYS A 20 -9.71 24.98 3.82
CA CYS A 20 -8.95 24.03 4.63
C CYS A 20 -9.19 22.54 4.27
N GLU A 21 -10.24 22.22 3.53
CA GLU A 21 -10.53 20.83 3.13
C GLU A 21 -9.67 20.34 1.95
N SER A 22 -9.33 21.21 1.01
CA SER A 22 -8.58 20.85 -0.21
C SER A 22 -7.08 20.58 0.02
N LEU A 23 -6.57 20.81 1.23
CA LEU A 23 -5.18 20.57 1.63
C LEU A 23 -5.01 19.31 2.50
N LYS A 24 -6.10 18.60 2.82
CA LYS A 24 -6.03 17.41 3.65
C LYS A 24 -5.36 16.27 2.88
N THR A 25 -4.17 15.90 3.33
CA THR A 25 -3.34 14.83 2.77
C THR A 25 -3.00 13.86 3.88
N ALA A 26 -2.76 12.59 3.53
CA ALA A 26 -2.22 11.63 4.49
C ALA A 26 -0.89 12.16 5.03
N THR A 27 -0.75 12.20 6.35
CA THR A 27 0.51 12.56 6.99
C THR A 27 1.45 11.37 7.03
N PHE A 28 2.75 11.64 7.19
CA PHE A 28 3.73 10.61 7.50
C PHE A 28 3.29 9.84 8.75
N ASP A 29 3.38 8.52 8.68
CA ASP A 29 3.12 7.61 9.80
C ASP A 29 4.28 6.63 9.93
N GLN A 30 4.95 6.67 11.08
CA GLN A 30 6.13 5.85 11.32
C GLN A 30 5.79 4.35 11.34
N HIS A 31 4.60 3.99 11.84
CA HIS A 31 4.19 2.60 11.94
C HIS A 31 4.00 1.98 10.55
N SER A 32 3.27 2.65 9.66
CA SER A 32 3.07 2.25 8.26
C SER A 32 4.40 2.08 7.53
N TYR A 33 5.32 3.03 7.66
CA TYR A 33 6.63 2.94 7.02
C TYR A 33 7.46 1.74 7.52
N GLN A 34 7.48 1.53 8.84
CA GLN A 34 8.16 0.38 9.46
C GLN A 34 7.54 -0.94 8.99
N LYS A 35 6.21 -1.06 9.03
CA LYS A 35 5.50 -2.25 8.57
C LYS A 35 5.70 -2.54 7.10
N ALA A 36 5.71 -1.52 6.25
CA ALA A 36 6.01 -1.69 4.84
C ALA A 36 7.43 -2.27 4.62
N THR A 37 8.41 -1.79 5.38
CA THR A 37 9.79 -2.27 5.32
C THR A 37 9.92 -3.71 5.84
N GLU A 38 9.26 -4.04 6.94
CA GLU A 38 9.21 -5.41 7.49
C GLU A 38 8.61 -6.38 6.47
N ILE A 39 7.45 -6.05 5.91
CA ILE A 39 6.76 -6.87 4.91
C ILE A 39 7.63 -7.05 3.66
N LYS A 40 8.34 -6.01 3.20
CA LYS A 40 9.29 -6.11 2.08
C LYS A 40 10.34 -7.19 2.33
N VAL A 41 11.00 -7.14 3.48
CA VAL A 41 12.07 -8.07 3.84
C VAL A 41 11.53 -9.49 3.97
N MET A 42 10.43 -9.67 4.70
CA MET A 42 9.78 -10.97 4.86
C MET A 42 9.37 -11.57 3.50
N SER A 43 8.78 -10.74 2.63
CA SER A 43 8.36 -11.16 1.29
C SER A 43 9.55 -11.59 0.45
N SER A 44 10.60 -10.77 0.39
CA SER A 44 11.80 -11.11 -0.39
C SER A 44 12.40 -12.44 0.07
N GLN A 45 12.61 -12.58 1.38
CA GLN A 45 13.25 -13.77 1.96
C GLN A 45 12.41 -15.02 1.71
N LEU A 46 11.09 -14.93 1.88
CA LEU A 46 10.20 -16.08 1.71
C LEU A 46 10.03 -16.46 0.24
N MET A 47 9.96 -15.48 -0.67
CA MET A 47 9.90 -15.74 -2.11
C MET A 47 11.15 -16.47 -2.59
N ASP A 48 12.33 -16.15 -2.06
CA ASP A 48 13.58 -16.88 -2.36
C ASP A 48 13.53 -18.36 -1.98
N GLN A 49 12.62 -18.76 -1.09
CA GLN A 49 12.43 -20.16 -0.69
C GLN A 49 11.43 -20.92 -1.57
N ALA A 50 10.77 -20.26 -2.52
CA ALA A 50 9.66 -20.87 -3.26
C ALA A 50 10.07 -21.98 -4.24
N THR A 51 11.37 -22.21 -4.43
CA THR A 51 11.91 -23.39 -5.14
C THR A 51 11.90 -24.67 -4.27
N TYR A 52 11.66 -24.54 -2.96
CA TYR A 52 11.52 -25.63 -2.00
C TYR A 52 10.03 -25.97 -1.75
N PRO A 53 9.71 -27.15 -1.18
CA PRO A 53 8.33 -27.52 -0.86
C PRO A 53 7.65 -26.48 0.02
N TYR A 54 6.44 -26.07 -0.35
CA TYR A 54 5.64 -25.10 0.41
C TYR A 54 5.48 -25.49 1.89
N ASN A 55 5.26 -26.79 2.16
CA ASN A 55 5.03 -27.30 3.51
C ASN A 55 6.21 -27.04 4.47
N ASP A 56 7.43 -26.89 3.94
CA ASP A 56 8.61 -26.58 4.76
C ASP A 56 8.58 -25.14 5.31
N TYR A 57 7.74 -24.27 4.72
CA TYR A 57 7.64 -22.84 5.02
C TYR A 57 6.21 -22.36 5.30
N GLU A 58 5.26 -23.28 5.52
CA GLU A 58 3.84 -22.94 5.68
C GLU A 58 3.60 -21.97 6.85
N LYS A 59 4.39 -22.09 7.91
CA LYS A 59 4.31 -21.22 9.09
C LYS A 59 4.72 -19.78 8.75
N GLU A 60 5.80 -19.61 8.03
CA GLU A 60 6.33 -18.33 7.57
C GLU A 60 5.36 -17.66 6.60
N VAL A 61 4.76 -18.43 5.69
CA VAL A 61 3.69 -17.95 4.79
C VAL A 61 2.49 -17.47 5.59
N THR A 62 2.03 -18.27 6.56
CA THR A 62 0.89 -17.89 7.41
C THR A 62 1.19 -16.62 8.22
N ASN A 63 2.42 -16.47 8.72
CA ASN A 63 2.84 -15.27 9.43
C ASN A 63 2.85 -14.04 8.52
N LEU A 64 3.39 -14.15 7.30
CA LEU A 64 3.39 -13.05 6.33
C LEU A 64 1.96 -12.63 5.93
N LEU A 65 1.06 -13.60 5.70
CA LEU A 65 -0.34 -13.31 5.44
C LEU A 65 -1.01 -12.59 6.62
N SER A 66 -0.67 -12.96 7.86
CA SER A 66 -1.16 -12.27 9.05
C SER A 66 -0.64 -10.83 9.15
N GLU A 67 0.62 -10.56 8.80
CA GLU A 67 1.15 -9.20 8.75
C GLU A 67 0.46 -8.35 7.67
N LEU A 68 0.14 -8.95 6.53
CA LEU A 68 -0.66 -8.32 5.47
C LEU A 68 -2.07 -7.96 5.94
N ASP A 69 -2.76 -8.85 6.66
CA ASP A 69 -4.08 -8.56 7.23
C ASP A 69 -4.02 -7.41 8.24
N LYS A 70 -2.98 -7.40 9.09
CA LYS A 70 -2.77 -6.33 10.09
C LYS A 70 -2.58 -4.97 9.44
N ILE A 71 -1.73 -4.86 8.42
CA ILE A 71 -1.48 -3.57 7.77
C ILE A 71 -2.72 -3.09 6.99
N VAL A 72 -3.46 -4.00 6.33
CA VAL A 72 -4.73 -3.64 5.67
C VAL A 72 -5.74 -3.07 6.67
N GLU A 73 -5.92 -3.72 7.81
CA GLU A 73 -6.86 -3.22 8.83
C GLU A 73 -6.36 -1.92 9.47
N TYR A 74 -5.05 -1.77 9.71
CA TYR A 74 -4.48 -0.53 10.21
C TYR A 74 -4.73 0.65 9.26
N GLU A 75 -4.42 0.47 7.97
CA GLU A 75 -4.54 1.53 6.96
C GLU A 75 -5.99 1.92 6.68
N LYS A 76 -6.92 0.97 6.79
CA LYS A 76 -8.36 1.21 6.65
C LYS A 76 -8.91 2.23 7.65
N ASN A 77 -8.28 2.35 8.81
CA ASN A 77 -8.72 3.23 9.88
C ASN A 77 -8.00 4.60 9.85
N LYS A 78 -7.14 4.86 8.85
CA LYS A 78 -6.42 6.13 8.70
C LYS A 78 -7.15 7.12 7.77
N PRO A 79 -7.25 8.40 8.15
CA PRO A 79 -7.84 9.41 7.29
C PRO A 79 -6.95 9.69 6.07
N TYR A 80 -7.56 9.86 4.90
CA TYR A 80 -6.91 10.27 3.63
C TYR A 80 -5.83 9.31 3.10
N ASN A 81 -5.81 8.03 3.52
CA ASN A 81 -4.81 7.04 3.08
C ASN A 81 -5.36 5.96 2.15
N ASP A 82 -6.43 6.27 1.40
CA ASP A 82 -7.13 5.32 0.53
C ASP A 82 -6.20 4.63 -0.49
N ILE A 83 -5.18 5.33 -0.97
CA ILE A 83 -4.26 4.84 -2.00
C ILE A 83 -3.34 3.76 -1.44
N SER A 84 -2.79 3.97 -0.25
CA SER A 84 -1.99 2.93 0.43
C SER A 84 -2.86 1.73 0.76
N LEU A 85 -4.07 1.97 1.27
CA LEU A 85 -5.02 0.90 1.58
C LEU A 85 -5.36 0.07 0.33
N GLU A 86 -5.59 0.71 -0.81
CA GLU A 86 -5.86 0.04 -2.07
C GLU A 86 -4.68 -0.85 -2.50
N MET A 87 -3.45 -0.34 -2.41
CA MET A 87 -2.27 -1.15 -2.74
C MET A 87 -2.02 -2.30 -1.79
N TRP A 88 -2.25 -2.12 -0.48
CA TRP A 88 -2.19 -3.22 0.47
C TRP A 88 -3.25 -4.28 0.19
N LYS A 89 -4.46 -3.88 -0.21
CA LYS A 89 -5.50 -4.83 -0.65
C LYS A 89 -5.05 -5.61 -1.89
N ILE A 90 -4.43 -4.95 -2.88
CA ILE A 90 -3.91 -5.63 -4.08
C ILE A 90 -2.81 -6.64 -3.72
N LEU A 91 -1.88 -6.29 -2.82
CA LEU A 91 -0.84 -7.21 -2.33
C LEU A 91 -1.42 -8.41 -1.56
N SER A 92 -2.51 -8.20 -0.81
CA SER A 92 -3.21 -9.21 -0.02
C SER A 92 -4.23 -10.03 -0.82
N ASP A 93 -4.50 -9.66 -2.08
CA ASP A 93 -5.47 -10.35 -2.93
C ASP A 93 -4.86 -11.63 -3.53
N LYS A 94 -5.45 -12.76 -3.17
CA LYS A 94 -5.04 -14.10 -3.63
C LYS A 94 -5.41 -14.39 -5.08
N GLU A 95 -6.32 -13.62 -5.67
CA GLU A 95 -6.76 -13.78 -7.06
C GLU A 95 -5.97 -12.89 -8.02
N ARG A 96 -5.15 -11.97 -7.50
CA ARG A 96 -4.22 -11.14 -8.29
C ARG A 96 -2.84 -11.78 -8.38
N ASN A 97 -1.95 -11.21 -9.20
CA ASN A 97 -0.62 -11.79 -9.48
C ASN A 97 0.52 -11.21 -8.62
N LEU A 98 0.23 -10.46 -7.56
CA LEU A 98 1.24 -9.98 -6.62
C LEU A 98 1.47 -10.98 -5.47
N LEU A 99 1.77 -10.50 -4.25
CA LEU A 99 2.30 -11.29 -3.16
C LEU A 99 1.38 -12.43 -2.71
N ALA A 100 0.13 -12.15 -2.29
CA ALA A 100 -0.76 -13.20 -1.81
C ALA A 100 -1.12 -14.22 -2.88
N GLY A 101 -1.26 -13.79 -4.14
CA GLY A 101 -1.47 -14.69 -5.28
C GLY A 101 -0.24 -15.54 -5.62
N PHE A 102 0.97 -14.98 -5.51
CA PHE A 102 2.20 -15.76 -5.59
C PHE A 102 2.24 -16.85 -4.52
N LEU A 103 1.93 -16.51 -3.27
CA LEU A 103 1.91 -17.47 -2.15
C LEU A 103 0.85 -18.56 -2.36
N LYS A 104 -0.34 -18.20 -2.86
CA LYS A 104 -1.38 -19.17 -3.25
C LYS A 104 -0.87 -20.12 -4.34
N ARG A 105 -0.25 -19.58 -5.39
CA ARG A 105 0.30 -20.38 -6.49
C ARG A 105 1.39 -21.33 -6.01
N TRP A 106 2.29 -20.86 -5.14
CA TRP A 106 3.32 -21.73 -4.54
C TRP A 106 2.69 -22.87 -3.72
N LYS A 107 1.64 -22.59 -2.95
CA LYS A 107 0.87 -23.62 -2.23
C LYS A 107 0.27 -24.67 -3.18
N GLU A 108 -0.34 -24.22 -4.27
CA GLU A 108 -1.00 -25.10 -5.24
C GLU A 108 -0.01 -25.95 -6.05
N GLN A 109 1.14 -25.38 -6.40
CA GLN A 109 2.18 -26.04 -7.20
C GLN A 109 3.22 -26.78 -6.35
N ASN A 110 3.19 -26.59 -5.03
CA ASN A 110 4.16 -27.05 -4.04
C ASN A 110 5.59 -26.48 -4.20
N LYS A 111 6.06 -26.23 -5.43
CA LYS A 111 7.34 -25.62 -5.77
C LYS A 111 7.20 -24.76 -7.02
N MET A 112 8.02 -23.73 -7.13
CA MET A 112 8.10 -22.82 -8.27
C MET A 112 9.45 -22.96 -8.98
N SER A 113 9.52 -22.59 -10.26
CA SER A 113 10.80 -22.49 -10.97
C SER A 113 11.56 -21.23 -10.56
N GLU A 114 12.89 -21.30 -10.53
CA GLU A 114 13.76 -20.19 -10.16
C GLU A 114 13.49 -18.93 -11.00
N VAL A 115 13.38 -19.08 -12.32
CA VAL A 115 13.06 -17.97 -13.24
C VAL A 115 11.73 -17.30 -12.90
N PHE A 116 10.70 -18.08 -12.55
CA PHE A 116 9.41 -17.52 -12.17
C PHE A 116 9.51 -16.77 -10.83
N VAL A 117 10.22 -17.34 -9.85
CA VAL A 117 10.46 -16.71 -8.55
C VAL A 117 11.15 -15.37 -8.71
N GLU A 118 12.24 -15.31 -9.49
CA GLU A 118 12.98 -14.07 -9.72
C GLU A 118 12.11 -12.96 -10.32
N GLN A 119 11.35 -13.29 -11.37
CA GLN A 119 10.47 -12.33 -12.04
C GLN A 119 9.33 -11.86 -11.14
N ALA A 120 8.65 -12.78 -10.47
CA ALA A 120 7.55 -12.44 -9.56
C ALA A 120 8.06 -11.62 -8.37
N LYS A 121 9.22 -12.00 -7.80
CA LYS A 121 9.85 -11.26 -6.70
C LYS A 121 10.18 -9.84 -7.11
N SER A 122 10.75 -9.64 -8.30
CA SER A 122 11.03 -8.29 -8.81
C SER A 122 9.78 -7.40 -8.80
N GLN A 123 8.65 -7.91 -9.32
CA GLN A 123 7.41 -7.16 -9.39
C GLN A 123 6.82 -6.87 -8.00
N VAL A 124 6.82 -7.86 -7.12
CA VAL A 124 6.31 -7.70 -5.74
C VAL A 124 7.14 -6.69 -4.96
N ILE A 125 8.47 -6.77 -5.06
CA ILE A 125 9.37 -5.88 -4.33
C ILE A 125 9.31 -4.45 -4.88
N GLU A 126 9.20 -4.27 -6.19
CA GLU A 126 8.98 -2.95 -6.81
C GLU A 126 7.65 -2.34 -6.32
N ALA A 127 6.57 -3.12 -6.26
CA ALA A 127 5.29 -2.65 -5.75
C ALA A 127 5.38 -2.21 -4.28
N ILE A 128 6.05 -2.99 -3.43
CA ILE A 128 6.24 -2.63 -2.01
C ILE A 128 7.16 -1.40 -1.87
N ASP A 129 8.18 -1.26 -2.72
CA ASP A 129 9.05 -0.08 -2.73
C ASP A 129 8.30 1.21 -3.06
N LEU A 130 7.33 1.17 -3.97
CA LEU A 130 6.48 2.32 -4.24
C LEU A 130 5.57 2.66 -3.05
N ILE A 131 5.08 1.66 -2.31
CA ILE A 131 4.35 1.90 -1.04
C ILE A 131 5.27 2.56 -0.02
N ILE A 132 6.48 2.02 0.20
CA ILE A 132 7.46 2.59 1.14
C ILE A 132 7.79 4.04 0.77
N ASN A 133 8.03 4.32 -0.52
CA ASN A 133 8.31 5.67 -1.00
C ASN A 133 7.14 6.63 -0.70
N TYR A 134 5.91 6.18 -0.94
CA TYR A 134 4.72 6.98 -0.62
C TYR A 134 4.52 7.16 0.90
N GLU A 135 4.73 6.12 1.71
CA GLU A 135 4.65 6.22 3.16
C GLU A 135 5.72 7.16 3.74
N ALA A 136 6.93 7.16 3.18
CA ALA A 136 8.02 8.04 3.61
C ALA A 136 7.78 9.51 3.26
N ASN A 137 7.35 9.78 2.03
CA ASN A 137 7.37 11.14 1.48
C ASN A 137 5.98 11.80 1.43
N LYS A 138 4.91 11.02 1.29
CA LYS A 138 3.52 11.48 1.07
C LYS A 138 3.43 12.58 -0.01
N SER A 139 4.34 12.56 -0.98
CA SER A 139 4.46 13.58 -2.02
C SER A 139 3.52 13.28 -3.18
N LYS A 140 3.13 14.31 -3.94
CA LYS A 140 2.34 14.14 -5.15
C LYS A 140 3.00 13.16 -6.14
N GLU A 141 4.31 13.25 -6.30
CA GLU A 141 5.06 12.36 -7.19
C GLU A 141 4.96 10.89 -6.76
N SER A 142 5.23 10.59 -5.49
CA SER A 142 5.11 9.23 -4.95
C SER A 142 3.68 8.69 -5.05
N LYS A 143 2.68 9.56 -4.88
CA LYS A 143 1.26 9.24 -5.08
C LYS A 143 0.95 8.88 -6.53
N ASP A 144 1.41 9.69 -7.48
CA ASP A 144 1.15 9.50 -8.91
C ASP A 144 1.82 8.21 -9.42
N GLN A 145 3.02 7.88 -8.92
CA GLN A 145 3.70 6.61 -9.20
C GLN A 145 2.88 5.41 -8.70
N LEU A 146 2.39 5.47 -7.45
CA LEU A 146 1.60 4.40 -6.86
C LEU A 146 0.25 4.22 -7.57
N MET A 147 -0.42 5.32 -7.92
CA MET A 147 -1.66 5.30 -8.70
C MET A 147 -1.47 4.72 -10.10
N LYS A 148 -0.33 5.02 -10.75
CA LYS A 148 -0.01 4.44 -12.06
C LYS A 148 0.11 2.92 -11.96
N LEU A 149 0.73 2.41 -10.88
CA LEU A 149 0.81 0.98 -10.63
C LEU A 149 -0.58 0.36 -10.44
N ILE A 150 -1.41 0.92 -9.54
CA ILE A 150 -2.79 0.46 -9.27
C ILE A 150 -3.56 0.29 -10.59
N ASN A 151 -3.51 1.28 -11.47
CA ASN A 151 -4.26 1.29 -12.72
C ASN A 151 -3.70 0.32 -13.79
N SER A 152 -2.53 -0.26 -13.58
CA SER A 152 -1.86 -1.16 -14.52
C SER A 152 -2.02 -2.65 -14.19
N ILE A 153 -2.55 -2.98 -13.00
CA ILE A 153 -2.69 -4.34 -12.47
C ILE A 153 -4.16 -4.74 -12.39
#